data_AF-A0AAN1FMB6-F1
#
_entry.id   AF-A0AAN1FMB6-F1
#
_cell.length_a   1.000
_cell.length_b   1.000
_cell.length_c   1.000
_cell.angle_alpha   90.00
_cell.angle_beta   90.00
_cell.angle_gamma   90.00
#
_symmetry.space_group_name_H-M   'P 1'
#
loop_
_entity.id
_entity.type
_entity.pdbx_description
1 polymer ?
#
loop_
_entity_poly.entity_id
_entity_poly.type
_entity_poly.pdbx_seq_one_letter_code
_entity_poly.pdbx_strand_id
1 'polypeptide(L)'
;MFYSIQVNDAYRIDRINVHGPIGNNKRNDGTVAALLRNGDTFKAPFGGFIEGNTMVGLRKVKLLHVRFLCEDENAMKPIYQIPKDHYLVGVYLERKLFVLLMNGEPQHHFYKDSDVESKNNVCRLF
;
A
#
# COMPACT_ATOMS: atom_id res chain seq x y z
N MET A 1 -12.95 6.14 -6.74
CA MET A 1 -12.81 4.89 -5.98
C MET A 1 -11.73 4.06 -6.66
N PHE A 2 -10.82 3.48 -5.89
CA PHE A 2 -9.69 2.71 -6.44
C PHE A 2 -9.99 1.20 -6.36
N TYR A 3 -9.50 0.44 -7.34
CA TYR A 3 -9.75 -1.00 -7.45
C TYR A 3 -8.46 -1.83 -7.56
N SER A 4 -7.39 -1.22 -8.05
CA SER A 4 -6.12 -1.88 -8.26
C SER A 4 -4.94 -0.92 -8.11
N ILE A 5 -3.74 -1.49 -8.06
CA ILE A 5 -2.49 -0.76 -7.90
C ILE A 5 -1.45 -1.20 -8.92
N GLN A 6 -0.50 -0.31 -9.19
CA GLN A 6 0.76 -0.64 -9.85
C GLN A 6 1.91 -0.53 -8.84
N VAL A 7 2.72 -1.57 -8.75
CA VAL A 7 3.88 -1.68 -7.86
C VAL A 7 5.15 -1.75 -8.69
N ASN A 8 6.10 -0.86 -8.39
CA ASN A 8 7.41 -0.80 -9.04
C ASN A 8 8.49 -1.44 -8.17
N ASP A 9 8.68 -2.76 -8.30
CA ASP A 9 9.73 -3.51 -7.63
C ASP A 9 10.83 -3.94 -8.63
N ALA A 10 12.10 -3.63 -8.34
CA ALA A 10 13.26 -4.05 -9.13
C ALA A 10 13.11 -3.88 -10.66
N TYR A 11 12.77 -2.66 -11.12
CA TYR A 11 12.61 -2.29 -12.54
C TYR A 11 11.45 -2.96 -13.30
N ARG A 12 10.48 -3.55 -12.60
CA ARG A 12 9.26 -4.09 -13.20
C ARG A 12 8.02 -3.34 -12.70
N ILE A 13 6.92 -3.46 -13.44
CA ILE A 13 5.60 -2.99 -13.01
C ILE A 13 4.72 -4.21 -12.76
N ASP A 14 4.39 -4.46 -11.51
CA ASP A 14 3.43 -5.47 -11.10
C ASP A 14 2.05 -4.82 -10.94
N ARG A 15 1.06 -5.38 -11.63
CA ARG A 15 -0.34 -4.94 -11.56
C ARG A 15 -1.07 -5.88 -10.61
N ILE A 16 -1.75 -5.33 -9.62
CA ILE A 16 -2.35 -6.12 -8.54
C ILE A 16 -3.73 -5.57 -8.19
N ASN A 17 -4.71 -6.44 -8.00
CA ASN A 17 -6.02 -6.11 -7.42
C ASN A 17 -6.34 -7.07 -6.25
N VAL A 18 -7.56 -7.01 -5.72
CA VAL A 18 -8.00 -7.84 -4.58
C VAL A 18 -8.04 -9.34 -4.88
N HIS A 19 -8.07 -9.73 -6.16
CA HIS A 19 -8.03 -11.11 -6.62
C HIS A 19 -6.59 -11.62 -6.84
N GLY A 20 -5.58 -10.74 -6.72
CA GLY A 20 -4.17 -11.07 -6.80
C GLY A 20 -3.47 -10.44 -8.02
N PRO A 21 -2.47 -11.12 -8.59
CA PRO A 21 -1.68 -10.59 -9.70
C PRO A 21 -2.50 -10.51 -10.99
N ILE A 22 -2.34 -9.41 -11.74
CA ILE A 22 -3.01 -9.19 -13.03
C ILE A 22 -2.07 -9.54 -14.17
N GLY A 23 -2.53 -10.43 -15.06
CA GLY A 23 -1.81 -10.89 -16.25
C GLY A 23 -0.84 -12.04 -15.99
N ASN A 24 -0.18 -12.51 -17.05
CA ASN A 24 0.62 -13.75 -17.03
C ASN A 24 2.09 -13.51 -16.65
N ASN A 25 2.36 -12.69 -15.63
CA ASN A 25 3.72 -12.50 -15.12
C ASN A 25 3.99 -13.49 -13.98
N LYS A 26 4.77 -14.55 -14.25
CA LYS A 26 5.15 -15.57 -13.25
C LYS A 26 5.87 -15.02 -12.02
N ARG A 27 6.41 -13.80 -12.10
CA ARG A 27 7.12 -13.15 -10.99
C ARG A 27 6.26 -12.18 -10.18
N ASN A 28 5.02 -11.93 -10.61
CA ASN A 28 4.04 -11.17 -9.85
C ASN A 28 3.24 -12.16 -8.99
N ASP A 29 3.49 -12.18 -7.69
CA ASP A 29 2.84 -13.07 -6.73
C ASP A 29 1.61 -12.42 -6.06
N GLY A 30 1.21 -11.22 -6.51
CA GLY A 30 0.08 -10.48 -5.96
C GLY A 30 0.34 -9.94 -4.56
N THR A 31 1.59 -9.90 -4.12
CA THR A 31 1.96 -9.35 -2.81
C THR A 31 2.43 -7.91 -2.90
N VAL A 32 2.26 -7.19 -1.80
CA VAL A 32 2.79 -5.84 -1.59
C VAL A 32 3.78 -5.91 -0.44
N ALA A 33 4.85 -5.14 -0.52
CA ALA A 33 5.80 -4.99 0.56
C ALA A 33 5.41 -3.83 1.48
N ALA A 34 5.70 -3.98 2.77
CA ALA A 34 5.53 -2.91 3.73
C ALA A 34 6.71 -2.86 4.70
N LEU A 35 7.12 -1.65 5.05
CA LEU A 35 8.10 -1.37 6.10
C LEU A 35 7.38 -1.22 7.44
N LEU A 36 7.80 -2.04 8.40
CA LEU A 36 7.36 -1.99 9.78
C LEU A 36 8.17 -0.96 10.57
N ARG A 37 7.66 -0.57 11.74
CA ARG A 37 8.31 0.40 12.61
C ARG A 37 9.71 -0.01 13.08
N ASN A 38 9.97 -1.32 13.19
CA ASN A 38 11.26 -1.85 13.59
C ASN A 38 12.30 -1.85 12.44
N GLY A 39 11.93 -1.38 11.24
CA GLY A 39 12.80 -1.38 10.07
C GLY A 39 12.72 -2.66 9.23
N ASP A 40 11.99 -3.68 9.70
CA ASP A 40 11.81 -4.90 8.92
C ASP A 40 10.85 -4.67 7.76
N THR A 41 11.13 -5.35 6.66
CA THR A 41 10.22 -5.41 5.51
C THR A 41 9.50 -6.75 5.54
N PHE A 42 8.19 -6.72 5.31
CA PHE A 42 7.39 -7.92 5.12
C PHE A 42 6.54 -7.81 3.86
N LYS A 43 6.20 -8.96 3.25
CA LYS A 43 5.30 -9.05 2.10
C LYS A 43 4.03 -9.80 2.48
N ALA A 44 2.89 -9.36 1.97
CA ALA A 44 1.61 -10.05 2.12
C ALA A 44 0.69 -9.76 0.93
N PRO A 45 -0.32 -10.61 0.66
CA PRO A 45 -1.27 -10.37 -0.43
C PRO A 45 -1.97 -9.01 -0.33
N PHE A 46 -2.23 -8.40 -1.48
CA PHE A 46 -2.99 -7.16 -1.52
C PHE A 46 -4.47 -7.39 -1.16
N GLY A 47 -4.96 -6.63 -0.18
CA GLY A 47 -6.33 -6.69 0.31
C GLY A 47 -7.28 -5.67 -0.31
N GLY A 48 -6.75 -4.65 -1.00
CA GLY A 48 -7.55 -3.56 -1.55
C GLY A 48 -7.40 -2.27 -0.74
N PHE A 49 -8.51 -1.55 -0.60
CA PHE A 49 -8.57 -0.22 0.00
C PHE A 49 -9.50 -0.23 1.20
N ILE A 50 -9.13 0.46 2.28
CA ILE A 50 -9.90 0.50 3.52
C ILE A 50 -10.09 1.94 3.99
N GLU A 51 -11.31 2.30 4.37
CA GLU A 51 -11.64 3.62 4.90
C GLU A 51 -11.30 3.68 6.39
N GLY A 52 -10.41 4.59 6.78
CA GLY A 52 -9.85 4.67 8.13
C GLY A 52 -10.79 5.33 9.15
N ASN A 53 -11.73 6.15 8.69
CA ASN A 53 -12.62 6.93 9.56
C ASN A 53 -13.50 6.07 10.49
N THR A 54 -13.77 4.82 10.10
CA THR A 54 -14.68 3.92 10.81
C THR A 54 -13.97 2.93 11.72
N MET A 55 -12.63 2.94 11.78
CA MET A 55 -11.86 1.89 12.43
C MET A 55 -10.86 2.44 13.45
N VAL A 56 -11.07 2.10 14.73
CA VAL A 56 -10.17 2.43 15.84
C VAL A 56 -9.15 1.30 16.03
N GLY A 57 -7.88 1.63 16.22
CA GLY A 57 -6.83 0.65 16.56
C GLY A 57 -6.18 -0.07 15.37
N LEU A 58 -6.39 0.39 14.14
CA LEU A 58 -5.71 -0.17 12.97
C LEU A 58 -4.19 0.03 13.06
N ARG A 59 -3.46 -1.08 12.88
CA ARG A 59 -2.00 -1.07 12.81
C ARG A 59 -1.57 -0.56 11.45
N LYS A 60 -1.14 0.70 11.39
CA LYS A 60 -0.64 1.28 10.14
C LYS A 60 0.72 0.70 9.79
N VAL A 61 1.04 0.67 8.50
CA VAL A 61 2.33 0.27 7.95
C VAL A 61 2.71 1.21 6.81
N LYS A 62 4.00 1.26 6.44
CA LYS A 62 4.43 2.00 5.25
C LYS A 62 4.46 1.05 4.06
N LEU A 63 3.50 1.15 3.15
CA LEU A 63 3.52 0.38 1.91
C LEU A 63 4.65 0.89 1.01
N LEU A 64 5.43 -0.05 0.49
CA LEU A 64 6.58 0.21 -0.35
C LEU A 64 6.25 -0.05 -1.81
N HIS A 65 6.97 0.64 -2.70
CA HIS A 65 6.97 0.41 -4.15
C HIS A 65 5.64 0.67 -4.88
N VAL A 66 4.53 0.93 -4.19
CA VAL A 66 3.27 1.34 -4.81
C VAL A 66 3.46 2.67 -5.53
N ARG A 67 3.23 2.69 -6.85
CA ARG A 67 3.44 3.88 -7.68
C ARG A 67 2.15 4.53 -8.15
N PHE A 68 1.14 3.74 -8.48
CA PHE A 68 -0.14 4.24 -8.95
C PHE A 68 -1.31 3.52 -8.28
N LEU A 69 -2.38 4.26 -8.05
CA LEU A 69 -3.71 3.74 -7.71
C LEU A 69 -4.61 3.93 -8.93
N CYS A 70 -5.40 2.91 -9.25
CA CYS A 70 -6.16 2.84 -10.49
C CYS A 70 -7.67 2.74 -10.23
N GLU A 71 -8.46 3.32 -11.11
CA GLU A 71 -9.94 3.31 -11.04
C GLU A 71 -10.58 2.08 -11.72
N ASP A 72 -9.77 1.20 -12.28
CA ASP A 72 -10.21 -0.05 -12.92
C ASP A 72 -9.58 -1.27 -12.24
N GLU A 73 -10.17 -2.44 -12.42
CA GLU A 73 -9.68 -3.69 -11.82
C GLU A 73 -8.41 -4.24 -12.50
N ASN A 74 -8.05 -3.75 -13.69
CA ASN A 74 -6.93 -4.25 -14.50
C ASN A 74 -5.64 -3.40 -14.35
N ALA A 75 -5.66 -2.39 -13.48
CA ALA A 75 -4.60 -1.42 -13.27
C ALA A 75 -4.13 -0.74 -14.56
N MET A 76 -5.08 -0.39 -15.44
CA MET A 76 -4.82 0.25 -16.74
C MET A 76 -5.11 1.75 -16.74
N LYS A 77 -5.92 2.23 -15.79
CA LYS A 77 -6.35 3.62 -15.65
C LYS A 77 -5.81 4.20 -14.35
N PRO A 78 -4.52 4.58 -14.29
CA PRO A 78 -3.97 5.26 -13.13
C PRO A 78 -4.66 6.63 -12.98
N ILE A 79 -5.23 6.87 -11.80
CA ILE A 79 -5.88 8.15 -11.47
C ILE A 79 -5.16 8.88 -10.33
N TYR A 80 -4.28 8.18 -9.62
CA TYR A 80 -3.48 8.77 -8.56
C TYR A 80 -2.05 8.23 -8.63
N GLN A 81 -1.07 9.13 -8.68
CA GLN A 81 0.34 8.79 -8.68
C GLN A 81 0.95 9.13 -7.33
N ILE A 82 1.58 8.15 -6.68
CA ILE A 82 2.33 8.40 -5.45
C ILE A 82 3.57 9.25 -5.80
N PRO A 83 3.77 10.42 -5.15
CA PRO A 83 4.96 11.24 -5.40
C PRO A 83 6.26 10.47 -5.13
N LYS A 84 7.35 10.88 -5.78
CA LYS A 84 8.67 10.30 -5.47
C LYS A 84 9.02 10.60 -4.01
N ASP A 85 9.75 9.67 -3.38
CA ASP A 85 10.17 9.78 -1.98
C ASP A 85 9.04 9.86 -0.95
N HIS A 86 7.82 9.44 -1.34
CA HIS A 86 6.74 9.18 -0.40
C HIS A 86 6.53 7.67 -0.22
N TYR A 87 6.11 7.31 0.99
CA TYR A 87 5.46 6.02 1.23
C TYR A 87 3.95 6.21 1.29
N LEU A 88 3.23 5.17 0.88
CA LEU A 88 1.78 5.11 1.02
C LEU A 88 1.44 4.48 2.38
N VAL A 89 0.51 5.06 3.12
CA VAL A 89 0.04 4.51 4.39
C VAL A 89 -0.87 3.33 4.08
N GLY A 90 -0.56 2.19 4.68
CA GLY A 90 -1.41 1.01 4.62
C GLY A 90 -1.75 0.47 6.00
N VAL A 91 -2.50 -0.62 6.01
CA VAL A 91 -2.90 -1.36 7.20
C VAL A 91 -2.71 -2.85 6.95
N TYR A 92 -2.26 -3.57 7.97
CA TYR A 92 -2.25 -5.03 7.97
C TYR A 92 -3.46 -5.56 8.73
N LEU A 93 -4.33 -6.28 8.04
CA LEU A 93 -5.57 -6.84 8.58
C LEU A 93 -5.82 -8.20 7.92
N GLU A 94 -6.28 -9.20 8.67
CA GLU A 94 -6.62 -10.53 8.13
C GLU A 94 -5.55 -11.15 7.21
N ARG A 95 -4.26 -10.96 7.56
CA ARG A 95 -3.10 -11.44 6.79
C ARG A 95 -2.94 -10.80 5.40
N LYS A 96 -3.58 -9.66 5.14
CA LYS A 96 -3.47 -8.89 3.90
C LYS A 96 -3.04 -7.45 4.18
N LEU A 97 -2.49 -6.81 3.16
CA LEU A 97 -2.11 -5.40 3.17
C LEU A 97 -3.11 -4.56 2.39
N PHE A 98 -3.64 -3.53 3.05
CA PHE A 98 -4.62 -2.61 2.46
C PHE A 98 -4.01 -1.21 2.35
N VAL A 99 -4.40 -0.46 1.30
CA VAL A 99 -4.17 0.98 1.26
C VAL A 99 -5.17 1.67 2.16
N LEU A 100 -4.69 2.55 3.03
CA LEU A 100 -5.55 3.36 3.89
C LEU A 100 -6.05 4.59 3.15
N LEU A 101 -7.37 4.77 3.13
CA LEU A 101 -8.04 5.97 2.66
C LEU A 101 -8.60 6.75 3.87
N MET A 102 -8.61 8.08 3.76
CA MET A 102 -9.29 8.98 4.69
C MET A 102 -10.19 9.89 3.89
N ASN A 103 -11.50 9.78 4.07
CA ASN A 103 -12.51 10.46 3.24
C ASN A 103 -12.34 10.15 1.74
N GLY A 104 -12.02 8.89 1.40
CA GLY A 104 -11.76 8.47 0.02
C GLY A 104 -10.39 8.87 -0.55
N GLU A 105 -9.59 9.65 0.17
CA GLU A 105 -8.27 10.11 -0.28
C GLU A 105 -7.13 9.23 0.28
N PRO A 106 -6.16 8.82 -0.56
CA PRO A 106 -5.02 8.02 -0.10
C PRO A 106 -4.10 8.84 0.81
N GLN A 107 -3.62 8.23 1.88
CA GLN A 107 -2.69 8.86 2.79
C GLN A 107 -1.24 8.52 2.40
N HIS A 108 -0.40 9.51 2.13
CA HIS A 108 1.03 9.30 1.84
C HIS A 108 1.89 10.39 2.48
N HIS A 109 3.13 10.06 2.87
CA HIS A 109 4.03 10.99 3.56
C HIS A 109 5.45 10.85 3.02
N PHE A 110 6.21 11.94 3.11
CA PHE A 110 7.60 11.97 2.68
C PHE A 110 8.45 11.12 3.62
N TYR A 111 9.43 10.36 3.09
CA TYR A 111 10.24 9.47 3.93
C TYR A 111 11.00 10.22 5.05
N LYS A 112 11.45 11.46 4.80
CA LYS A 112 12.21 12.26 5.79
C LYS A 112 11.36 12.82 6.93
N ASP A 113 10.05 12.93 6.77
CA ASP A 113 9.16 13.44 7.83
C ASP A 113 8.89 12.39 8.93
N SER A 114 9.36 11.15 8.73
CA SER A 114 9.00 10.02 9.58
C SER A 114 9.79 9.89 10.90
N ASP A 115 10.78 10.75 11.14
CA ASP A 115 11.59 10.76 12.38
C ASP A 115 11.17 11.82 13.41
N VAL A 116 10.27 12.76 13.06
CA VAL A 116 10.01 13.95 13.92
C VAL A 116 8.73 13.85 14.76
N GLU A 117 7.74 13.02 14.40
CA GLU A 117 6.51 12.92 15.21
C GLU A 117 6.13 11.49 15.60
N SER A 118 6.13 11.30 16.92
CA SER A 118 5.47 10.24 17.71
C SER A 118 3.96 10.08 17.46
N LYS A 119 3.39 10.73 16.42
CA LYS A 119 1.98 10.61 15.99
C LYS A 119 1.76 9.64 14.83
N ASN A 120 2.83 9.22 14.14
CA ASN A 120 2.74 8.24 13.07
C ASN A 120 2.69 6.82 13.65
N ASN A 121 1.49 6.38 14.05
CA ASN A 121 1.15 5.06 14.59
C ASN A 121 1.31 3.92 13.56
N VAL A 122 2.48 3.82 12.92
CA VAL A 122 2.88 2.64 12.17
C VAL A 122 3.32 1.60 13.21
N CYS A 123 2.53 0.54 13.40
CA CYS A 123 2.73 -0.39 14.51
C CYS A 123 3.70 -1.53 14.15
N ARG A 124 4.33 -2.09 15.18
CA ARG A 124 5.17 -3.30 15.11
C ARG A 124 4.29 -4.54 14.87
N LEU A 125 4.69 -5.42 13.95
CA LEU A 125 4.17 -6.79 13.90
C LEU A 125 5.21 -7.69 14.56
N PHE A 126 4.82 -8.19 15.75
CA PHE A 126 5.56 -9.07 16.64
C PHE A 126 6.80 -8.44 17.34
#